data_AF-A0A419GE15-F1
#
_entry.id   AF-A0A419GE15-F1
#
_cell.length_a   1.000
_cell.length_b   1.000
_cell.length_c   1.000
_cell.angle_alpha   90.00
_cell.angle_beta   90.00
_cell.angle_gamma   90.00
#
_symmetry.space_group_name_H-M   'P 1'
#
loop_
_entity.id
_entity.type
_entity.pdbx_description
1 polymer ?
#
loop_
_entity_poly.entity_id
_entity_poly.type
_entity_poly.pdbx_seq_one_letter_code
_entity_poly.pdbx_strand_id
1 'polypeptide(L)'
;YGTQMLPRVLGEKRAREMVFLCHLYSAQEAYEIGLVNKVVPNDKLEEAVAGWCRELLEKSPQALRIAKVSLNFESDLLYPSVVHGFQMLSMAHGTEEFQEGCSAFVEKRKPDFNRFRR
;
A
#
# COMPACT_ATOMS: atom_id res chain seq x y z
N TYR A 1 5.77 -5.49 -1.64
CA TYR A 1 4.87 -4.70 -2.51
C TYR A 1 4.79 -3.24 -2.09
N GLY A 2 4.52 -2.90 -0.81
CA GLY A 2 4.36 -1.50 -0.39
C GLY A 2 5.51 -0.57 -0.79
N THR A 3 6.77 -0.92 -0.47
CA THR A 3 7.95 -0.10 -0.79
C THR A 3 8.33 -0.08 -2.26
N GLN A 4 7.77 -0.96 -3.10
CA GLN A 4 7.99 -1.00 -4.55
C GLN A 4 6.89 -0.28 -5.33
N MET A 5 5.63 -0.46 -4.93
CA MET A 5 4.46 0.07 -5.64
C MET A 5 4.14 1.50 -5.24
N LEU A 6 4.27 1.86 -3.97
CA LEU A 6 3.86 3.17 -3.47
C LEU A 6 4.61 4.34 -4.15
N PRO A 7 5.93 4.26 -4.42
CA PRO A 7 6.64 5.29 -5.19
C PRO A 7 6.12 5.44 -6.63
N ARG A 8 5.59 4.37 -7.23
CA ARG A 8 5.01 4.42 -8.58
C ARG A 8 3.61 5.03 -8.61
N VAL A 9 2.86 4.87 -7.53
CA VAL A 9 1.52 5.45 -7.38
C VAL A 9 1.59 6.92 -6.98
N LEU A 10 2.45 7.26 -6.01
CA LEU A 10 2.46 8.57 -5.35
C LEU A 10 3.71 9.42 -5.59
N GLY A 11 4.73 8.86 -6.25
CA GLY A 11 6.07 9.43 -6.32
C GLY A 11 6.91 9.16 -5.06
N GLU A 12 8.23 9.25 -5.23
CA GLU A 12 9.23 8.94 -4.19
C GLU A 12 9.03 9.71 -2.87
N LYS A 13 8.70 11.00 -2.94
CA LYS A 13 8.62 11.87 -1.76
C LYS A 13 7.48 11.45 -0.82
N ARG A 14 6.26 11.32 -1.37
CA ARG A 14 5.08 10.92 -0.60
C ARG A 14 5.17 9.48 -0.13
N ALA A 15 5.69 8.57 -0.96
CA ALA A 15 5.86 7.19 -0.56
C ALA A 15 6.77 7.04 0.68
N ARG A 16 7.87 7.80 0.73
CA ARG A 16 8.80 7.79 1.88
C ARG A 16 8.19 8.44 3.11
N GLU A 17 7.48 9.55 2.96
CA GLU A 17 6.72 10.17 4.05
C GLU A 17 5.75 9.17 4.68
N MET A 18 4.92 8.51 3.87
CA MET A 18 3.94 7.54 4.36
C MET A 18 4.60 6.35 5.08
N VAL A 19 5.66 5.77 4.50
CA VAL A 19 6.32 4.57 5.06
C VAL A 19 7.13 4.89 6.31
N PHE A 20 7.75 6.07 6.39
CA PHE A 20 8.62 6.41 7.51
C PHE A 20 7.87 7.04 8.69
N LEU A 21 6.86 7.87 8.40
CA LEU A 21 6.14 8.62 9.44
C LEU A 21 4.86 7.92 9.89
N CYS A 22 4.37 6.94 9.14
CA CYS A 22 3.17 6.17 9.44
C CYS A 22 1.96 7.06 9.79
N HIS A 23 1.84 8.21 9.14
CA HIS A 23 0.72 9.13 9.36
C HIS A 23 -0.59 8.52 8.88
N LEU A 24 -1.67 8.91 9.55
CA LEU A 24 -3.03 8.56 9.15
C LEU A 24 -3.52 9.62 8.16
N TYR A 25 -4.13 9.16 7.08
CA TYR A 25 -4.71 10.02 6.06
C TYR A 25 -6.23 9.83 6.05
N SER A 26 -6.96 10.93 5.95
CA SER A 26 -8.38 10.91 5.63
C SER A 26 -8.59 10.37 4.21
N ALA A 27 -9.82 9.91 3.92
CA ALA A 27 -10.17 9.46 2.58
C ALA A 27 -9.96 10.58 1.53
N GLN A 28 -10.24 11.83 1.90
CA GLN A 28 -10.10 12.98 1.02
C GLN A 28 -8.63 13.29 0.72
N GLU A 29 -7.75 13.30 1.73
CA GLU A 29 -6.30 13.46 1.51
C GLU A 29 -5.76 12.33 0.63
N ALA A 30 -6.18 11.08 0.89
CA ALA A 30 -5.80 9.93 0.07
C ALA A 30 -6.20 10.12 -1.41
N TYR A 31 -7.35 10.73 -1.69
CA TYR A 31 -7.78 11.04 -3.05
C TYR A 31 -6.94 12.15 -3.68
N GLU A 32 -6.70 13.24 -2.95
CA GLU A 32 -5.90 14.37 -3.41
C GLU A 32 -4.46 13.99 -3.73
N ILE A 33 -3.92 13.01 -3.00
CA ILE A 33 -2.57 12.51 -3.27
C ILE A 33 -2.51 11.45 -4.37
N GLY A 34 -3.66 10.95 -4.84
CA GLY A 34 -3.75 9.92 -5.88
C GLY A 34 -3.64 8.48 -5.36
N LEU A 35 -3.82 8.25 -4.05
CA LEU A 35 -3.81 6.92 -3.46
C LEU A 35 -5.11 6.16 -3.72
N VAL A 36 -6.24 6.86 -3.84
CA VAL A 36 -7.55 6.29 -4.17
C VAL A 36 -8.20 7.01 -5.34
N ASN A 37 -9.04 6.30 -6.09
CA ASN A 37 -9.64 6.82 -7.33
C ASN A 37 -10.92 7.65 -7.11
N LYS A 38 -11.62 7.47 -5.98
CA LYS A 38 -12.87 8.17 -5.68
C LYS A 38 -13.18 8.11 -4.18
N VAL A 39 -13.77 9.18 -3.66
CA VAL A 39 -14.29 9.27 -2.29
C VAL A 39 -15.79 9.55 -2.38
N VAL A 40 -16.57 8.83 -1.57
CA VAL A 40 -18.02 8.99 -1.47
C VAL A 40 -18.44 8.92 0.00
N PRO A 41 -19.62 9.45 0.37
CA PRO A 41 -20.21 9.19 1.68
C PRO A 41 -20.29 7.69 1.98
N ASN A 42 -20.11 7.31 3.24
CA ASN A 42 -20.04 5.91 3.66
C ASN A 42 -21.29 5.10 3.26
N ASP A 43 -22.48 5.71 3.41
CA ASP A 43 -23.78 5.13 3.03
C ASP A 43 -24.00 5.04 1.51
N LYS A 44 -23.08 5.60 0.70
CA LYS A 44 -23.12 5.60 -0.77
C LYS A 44 -22.05 4.72 -1.42
N LEU A 45 -21.23 4.02 -0.64
CA LEU A 45 -20.16 3.19 -1.16
C LEU A 45 -20.69 2.08 -2.09
N GLU A 46 -21.70 1.33 -1.64
CA GLU A 46 -22.27 0.24 -2.44
C GLU A 46 -22.89 0.74 -3.74
N GLU A 47 -23.59 1.87 -3.68
CA GLU A 47 -24.21 2.50 -4.85
C GLU A 47 -23.14 2.90 -5.89
N ALA A 48 -22.04 3.53 -5.44
CA ALA A 48 -20.95 3.95 -6.30
C ALA A 48 -20.21 2.75 -6.92
N VAL A 49 -19.93 1.70 -6.14
CA VAL A 49 -19.31 0.47 -6.63
C VAL A 49 -20.20 -0.22 -7.65
N ALA A 50 -21.49 -0.38 -7.36
CA ALA A 50 -22.45 -0.98 -8.28
C ALA A 50 -22.56 -0.18 -9.59
N GLY A 51 -22.45 1.15 -9.53
CA GLY A 51 -22.36 2.02 -10.71
C GLY A 51 -21.19 1.64 -11.62
N TRP A 52 -19.97 1.60 -11.09
CA TRP A 52 -18.80 1.19 -11.85
C TRP A 52 -18.89 -0.25 -12.37
N CYS A 53 -19.43 -1.18 -11.58
CA CYS A 53 -19.66 -2.55 -12.04
C CYS A 53 -20.60 -2.60 -13.25
N ARG A 54 -21.70 -1.83 -13.24
CA ARG A 54 -22.61 -1.75 -14.39
C ARG A 54 -21.89 -1.22 -15.64
N GLU A 55 -21.14 -0.13 -15.50
CA GLU A 55 -20.36 0.43 -16.61
C GLU A 55 -19.33 -0.56 -17.19
N LEU A 56 -18.67 -1.34 -16.31
CA LEU A 56 -17.69 -2.36 -16.73
C LEU A 56 -18.36 -3.54 -17.44
N LEU A 57 -19.55 -3.96 -17.00
CA LEU A 57 -20.30 -5.07 -17.60
C LEU A 57 -20.79 -4.76 -19.02
N GLU A 58 -20.87 -3.48 -19.40
CA GLU A 58 -21.17 -3.06 -20.78
C GLU A 58 -19.97 -3.17 -21.72
N LYS A 59 -18.75 -3.42 -21.21
CA LYS A 59 -17.52 -3.48 -22.03
C LYS A 59 -17.19 -4.92 -22.44
N SER A 60 -16.41 -5.09 -23.50
CA SER A 60 -15.94 -6.41 -23.93
C SER A 60 -15.13 -7.10 -22.82
N PRO A 61 -15.56 -8.29 -22.34
CA PRO A 61 -14.83 -9.03 -21.32
C PRO A 61 -13.41 -9.42 -21.76
N GLN A 62 -13.23 -9.73 -23.05
CA GLN A 62 -11.93 -10.05 -23.63
C GLN A 62 -11.02 -8.83 -23.64
N ALA A 63 -11.53 -7.67 -24.06
CA ALA A 63 -10.76 -6.43 -24.07
C ALA A 63 -10.33 -6.02 -22.65
N LEU A 64 -11.24 -6.09 -21.68
CA LEU A 64 -10.93 -5.83 -20.27
C LEU A 64 -9.84 -6.76 -19.72
N ARG A 65 -9.91 -8.06 -20.06
CA ARG A 65 -8.89 -9.03 -19.66
C ARG A 65 -7.52 -8.71 -20.24
N ILE A 66 -7.45 -8.43 -21.54
CA ILE A 66 -6.21 -8.07 -22.24
C ILE A 66 -5.64 -6.78 -21.64
N ALA A 67 -6.46 -5.75 -21.45
CA ALA A 67 -6.04 -4.49 -20.85
C ALA A 67 -5.48 -4.68 -19.44
N LYS A 68 -6.15 -5.46 -18.58
CA LYS A 68 -5.68 -5.75 -17.22
C LYS A 68 -4.31 -6.45 -17.22
N VAL A 69 -4.13 -7.47 -18.07
CA VAL A 69 -2.85 -8.18 -18.18
C VAL A 69 -1.75 -7.23 -18.68
N SER A 70 -2.04 -6.43 -19.71
CA SER A 70 -1.09 -5.46 -20.26
C SER A 70 -0.68 -4.39 -19.24
N LEU A 71 -1.63 -3.85 -18.47
CA LEU A 71 -1.36 -2.85 -17.43
C LEU A 71 -0.56 -3.44 -16.26
N ASN A 72 -0.82 -4.71 -15.91
CA ASN A 72 -0.13 -5.38 -14.82
C ASN A 72 1.33 -5.73 -15.16
N PHE A 73 1.68 -5.85 -16.44
CA PHE A 73 3.02 -6.28 -16.85
C PHE A 73 4.14 -5.49 -16.18
N GLU A 74 4.04 -4.17 -16.12
CA GLU A 74 5.06 -3.34 -15.46
C GLU A 74 5.15 -3.61 -13.95
N SER A 75 4.03 -3.89 -13.30
CA SER A 75 4.00 -4.27 -11.88
C SER A 75 4.59 -5.67 -11.67
N ASP A 76 4.37 -6.59 -12.60
CA ASP A 76 4.94 -7.95 -12.56
C ASP A 76 6.47 -7.92 -12.65
N LEU A 77 7.04 -6.99 -13.41
CA LEU A 77 8.50 -6.77 -13.49
C LEU A 77 9.12 -6.35 -12.15
N LEU A 78 8.33 -5.89 -11.18
CA LEU A 78 8.83 -5.55 -9.84
C LEU A 78 9.03 -6.76 -8.94
N TYR A 79 8.63 -7.96 -9.37
CA TYR A 79 8.70 -9.16 -8.54
C TYR A 79 10.10 -9.40 -7.91
N PRO A 80 11.23 -9.29 -8.64
CA PRO A 80 12.55 -9.42 -8.02
C PRO A 80 12.82 -8.38 -6.93
N SER A 81 12.37 -7.14 -7.13
CA SER A 81 12.50 -6.06 -6.13
C SER A 81 11.66 -6.33 -4.89
N VAL A 82 10.46 -6.90 -5.07
CA VAL A 82 9.60 -7.34 -3.96
C VAL A 82 10.26 -8.48 -3.17
N VAL A 83 10.82 -9.48 -3.86
CA VAL A 83 11.57 -10.58 -3.22
C VAL A 83 12.77 -10.05 -2.44
N HIS A 84 13.53 -9.12 -3.02
CA HIS A 84 14.63 -8.46 -2.32
C HIS A 84 14.14 -7.74 -1.05
N GLY A 85 13.00 -7.02 -1.12
CA GLY A 85 12.40 -6.39 0.06
C GLY A 85 12.05 -7.38 1.16
N PHE A 86 11.52 -8.56 0.82
CA PHE A 86 11.26 -9.62 1.79
C PHE A 86 12.54 -10.19 2.40
N GLN A 87 13.61 -10.34 1.62
CA GLN A 87 14.92 -10.76 2.13
C GLN A 87 15.47 -9.75 3.13
N MET A 88 15.40 -8.45 2.83
CA MET A 88 15.82 -7.39 3.76
C MET A 88 15.01 -7.40 5.06
N LEU A 89 13.68 -7.58 4.97
CA LEU A 89 12.83 -7.71 6.15
C LEU A 89 13.21 -8.95 6.98
N SER A 90 13.54 -10.07 6.33
CA SER A 90 13.92 -11.30 7.01
C SER A 90 15.17 -11.15 7.88
N MET A 91 16.07 -10.22 7.54
CA MET A 91 17.25 -9.93 8.35
C MET A 91 16.91 -9.25 9.67
N ALA A 92 15.77 -8.55 9.75
CA ALA A 92 15.29 -7.95 11.00
C ALA A 92 14.60 -8.98 11.90
N HIS A 93 14.03 -10.04 11.32
CA HIS A 93 13.33 -11.06 12.10
C HIS A 93 14.27 -11.73 13.12
N GLY A 94 13.77 -11.89 14.35
CA GLY A 94 14.52 -12.51 15.44
C GLY A 94 15.50 -11.58 16.15
N THR A 95 15.71 -10.35 15.66
CA THR A 95 16.49 -9.34 16.40
C THR A 95 15.72 -8.81 17.60
N GLU A 96 16.45 -8.33 18.61
CA GLU A 96 15.87 -7.70 19.81
C GLU A 96 15.08 -6.42 19.47
N GLU A 97 15.52 -5.67 18.44
CA GLU A 97 14.83 -4.47 17.97
C GLU A 97 13.46 -4.81 17.35
N PHE A 98 13.42 -5.86 16.52
CA PHE A 98 12.17 -6.33 15.94
C PHE A 98 11.21 -6.85 17.02
N GLN A 99 11.71 -7.65 17.98
CA GLN A 99 10.91 -8.15 19.10
C GLN A 99 10.33 -7.01 19.94
N GLU A 100 11.11 -5.96 20.21
CA GLU A 100 10.64 -4.77 20.93
C GLU A 100 9.47 -4.08 20.20
N GLY A 101 9.60 -3.88 18.88
CA GLY A 101 8.54 -3.30 18.07
C GLY A 101 7.25 -4.12 18.12
N CYS A 102 7.36 -5.46 17.96
CA CYS A 102 6.21 -6.36 18.02
C CYS A 102 5.54 -6.36 19.41
N SER A 103 6.32 -6.52 20.48
CA SER A 103 5.79 -6.56 21.84
C SER A 103 5.14 -5.22 22.21
N ALA A 104 5.77 -4.09 21.90
CA ALA A 104 5.20 -2.77 22.17
C ALA A 104 3.85 -2.55 21.46
N PHE A 105 3.72 -3.03 20.22
CA PHE A 105 2.46 -2.97 19.47
C PHE A 105 1.35 -3.79 20.13
N VAL A 106 1.65 -5.04 20.52
CA VAL A 106 0.67 -5.92 21.20
C VAL A 106 0.26 -5.35 22.56
N GLU A 107 1.22 -4.83 23.31
CA GLU A 107 1.03 -4.22 24.63
C GLU A 107 0.44 -2.80 24.56
N LYS A 108 0.26 -2.24 23.35
CA LYS A 108 -0.23 -0.87 23.10
C LYS A 108 0.59 0.20 23.84
N ARG A 109 1.89 -0.01 23.98
CA ARG A 109 2.84 0.95 24.56
C ARG A 109 3.74 1.54 23.48
N LYS A 110 4.45 2.61 23.82
CA LYS A 110 5.50 3.14 22.95
C LYS A 110 6.71 2.19 22.98
N PRO A 111 7.29 1.84 21.82
CA PRO A 111 8.53 1.08 21.78
C PRO A 111 9.72 1.93 22.25
N ASP A 112 10.68 1.32 22.95
CA ASP A 112 11.95 1.95 23.31
C ASP A 112 13.06 1.51 22.36
N PHE A 113 13.22 2.27 21.27
CA PHE A 113 14.29 2.04 20.31
C PHE A 113 15.61 2.72 20.69
N ASN A 114 15.67 3.51 21.77
CA ASN A 114 16.91 4.24 22.11
C ASN A 114 18.07 3.30 22.42
N ARG A 115 17.78 2.13 22.99
CA ARG A 115 18.79 1.09 23.30
C ARG A 115 19.47 0.47 22.08
N PHE A 116 18.95 0.69 20.87
CA PHE A 116 19.51 0.17 19.62
C PHE A 116 20.24 1.25 18.79
N ARG A 117 20.14 2.52 19.19
CA ARG A 117 20.85 3.62 18.54
C ARG A 117 22.32 3.57 18.97
N ARG A 118 23.23 3.45 17.99
CA ARG A 118 24.67 3.63 18.20
C ARG A 118 25.03 5.11 18.17
#